data_AF-A0A6A5HB30-F1
#
_entry.id   AF-A0A6A5HB30-F1
#
_cell.length_a   1.000
_cell.length_b   1.000
_cell.length_c   1.000
_cell.angle_alpha   90.00
_cell.angle_beta   90.00
_cell.angle_gamma   90.00
#
_symmetry.space_group_name_H-M   'P 1'
#
loop_
_entity.id
_entity.type
_entity.pdbx_description
1 polymer ?
#
loop_
_entity_poly.entity_id
_entity_poly.type
_entity_poly.pdbx_seq_one_letter_code
_entity_poly.pdbx_strand_id
1 'polypeptide(L)'
;MSQYSNYSDRRSAVPASFEKVKRYTKDLVYSKDKKVINRAFLGLAEMTCPIEIFEKCQVEKILQKFYKEKVEYFYQVNVLTNKLNTLRCDKYMENSAQFKVEEGYDPEHPMFETAVDAKVEKSRLLEEHAEYKPTRIRGVPFKRFNR
;
A
#
# COMPACT_ATOMS: atom_id res chain seq x y z
N MET A 1 -26.62 14.37 3.02
CA MET A 1 -25.17 14.18 3.20
C MET A 1 -24.94 12.77 3.70
N SER A 2 -24.42 11.91 2.84
CA SER A 2 -24.21 10.49 3.12
C SER A 2 -23.00 10.32 4.04
N GLN A 3 -23.22 9.82 5.26
CA GLN A 3 -22.16 9.43 6.17
C GLN A 3 -21.56 8.12 5.65
N TYR A 4 -20.42 8.21 4.98
CA TYR A 4 -19.66 7.02 4.61
C TYR A 4 -19.09 6.40 5.89
N SER A 5 -19.70 5.28 6.26
CA SER A 5 -19.32 4.40 7.34
C SER A 5 -17.85 4.00 7.25
N ASN A 6 -17.07 4.39 8.25
CA ASN A 6 -15.73 3.88 8.52
C ASN A 6 -15.82 2.42 9.01
N TYR A 7 -15.99 1.47 8.10
CA TYR A 7 -15.75 0.06 8.40
C TYR A 7 -14.24 -0.22 8.34
N SER A 8 -13.51 0.30 9.34
CA SER A 8 -12.28 -0.40 9.74
C SER A 8 -12.74 -1.60 10.56
N ASP A 9 -12.77 -2.77 9.92
CA ASP A 9 -12.89 -4.07 10.58
C ASP A 9 -11.71 -4.18 11.56
N ARG A 10 -11.89 -3.66 12.77
CA ARG A 10 -10.94 -3.73 13.89
C ARG A 10 -10.92 -5.16 14.39
N ARG A 11 -10.40 -6.08 13.58
CA ARG A 11 -9.84 -7.33 14.12
C ARG A 11 -8.74 -6.89 15.06
N SER A 12 -8.92 -7.16 16.35
CA SER A 12 -7.97 -6.82 17.40
C SER A 12 -6.58 -7.27 16.94
N ALA A 13 -5.73 -6.30 16.65
CA ALA A 13 -4.32 -6.46 16.37
C ALA A 13 -3.72 -7.36 17.45
N VAL A 14 -3.48 -8.64 17.14
CA VAL A 14 -2.92 -9.57 18.11
C VAL A 14 -1.47 -9.14 18.33
N PRO A 15 -1.08 -8.70 19.54
CA PRO A 15 0.30 -8.27 19.79
C PRO A 15 1.20 -9.47 19.48
N ALA A 16 2.01 -9.30 18.44
CA ALA A 16 2.77 -10.39 17.87
C ALA A 16 4.02 -10.64 18.73
N SER A 17 3.98 -11.73 19.49
CA SER A 17 5.19 -12.30 20.09
C SER A 17 6.07 -12.90 18.99
N PHE A 18 7.36 -12.64 19.06
CA PHE A 18 8.39 -13.29 18.23
C PHE A 18 8.18 -14.79 18.09
N GLU A 19 7.72 -15.46 19.15
CA GLU A 19 7.45 -16.90 19.17
C GLU A 19 6.31 -17.31 18.21
N LYS A 20 5.27 -16.48 18.07
CA LYS A 20 4.17 -16.76 17.15
C LYS A 20 4.64 -16.64 15.70
N VAL A 21 5.43 -15.61 15.39
CA VAL A 21 6.03 -15.42 14.06
C VAL A 21 6.92 -16.60 13.73
N LYS A 22 7.76 -17.01 14.68
CA LYS A 22 8.64 -18.19 14.59
C LYS A 22 7.86 -19.48 14.39
N ARG A 23 6.73 -19.65 15.06
CA ARG A 23 5.86 -20.82 14.91
C ARG A 23 5.26 -20.88 13.51
N TYR A 24 4.64 -19.80 13.03
CA TYR A 24 4.05 -19.80 11.69
C TYR A 24 5.11 -19.93 10.59
N THR A 25 6.30 -19.35 10.76
CA THR A 25 7.40 -19.59 9.82
C THR A 25 7.87 -21.04 9.83
N LYS A 26 7.95 -21.70 10.99
CA LYS A 26 8.22 -23.15 11.04
C LYS A 26 7.13 -23.95 10.33
N ASP A 27 5.86 -23.60 10.54
CA ASP A 27 4.74 -24.27 9.87
C ASP A 27 4.84 -24.13 8.34
N LEU A 28 5.28 -22.97 7.83
CA LEU A 28 5.56 -22.78 6.40
C LEU A 28 6.74 -23.61 5.87
N VAL A 29 7.74 -23.95 6.69
CA VAL A 29 8.91 -24.71 6.23
C VAL A 29 8.67 -26.22 6.30
N TYR A 30 8.08 -26.69 7.40
CA TYR A 30 8.06 -28.12 7.73
C TYR A 30 6.70 -28.78 7.49
N SER A 31 5.61 -28.01 7.44
CA SER A 31 4.29 -28.60 7.25
C SER A 31 4.07 -29.03 5.80
N LYS A 32 3.41 -30.19 5.62
CA LYS A 32 2.92 -30.66 4.33
C LYS A 32 1.41 -30.41 4.16
N ASP A 33 0.72 -30.08 5.25
CA ASP A 33 -0.72 -29.90 5.26
C ASP A 33 -1.12 -28.52 4.76
N LYS A 34 -1.85 -28.47 3.63
CA LYS A 34 -2.33 -27.21 3.04
C LYS A 34 -3.12 -26.34 4.03
N LYS A 35 -3.91 -26.96 4.91
CA LYS A 35 -4.69 -26.24 5.95
C LYS A 35 -3.78 -25.52 6.94
N VAL A 36 -2.69 -26.17 7.36
CA VAL A 36 -1.72 -25.62 8.30
C VAL A 36 -0.92 -24.49 7.63
N ILE A 37 -0.50 -24.70 6.38
CA ILE A 37 0.21 -23.69 5.58
C ILE A 37 -0.68 -22.44 5.39
N ASN A 38 -1.94 -22.60 4.99
CA ASN A 38 -2.88 -21.48 4.82
C ASN A 38 -3.13 -20.74 6.13
N ARG A 39 -3.25 -21.46 7.25
CA ARG A 39 -3.37 -20.85 8.57
C ARG A 39 -2.11 -20.05 8.93
N ALA A 40 -0.93 -20.55 8.60
CA ALA A 40 0.32 -19.84 8.84
C ALA A 40 0.42 -18.56 8.01
N PHE A 41 0.04 -18.61 6.72
CA PHE A 41 -0.04 -17.42 5.87
C PHE A 41 -0.99 -16.37 6.44
N LEU A 42 -2.22 -16.77 6.80
CA LEU A 42 -3.21 -15.88 7.38
C LEU A 42 -2.71 -15.28 8.70
N GLY A 43 -2.14 -16.11 9.58
CA GLY A 43 -1.58 -15.67 10.84
C GLY A 43 -0.47 -14.63 10.67
N LEU A 44 0.46 -14.85 9.73
CA LEU A 44 1.50 -13.88 9.40
C LEU A 44 0.92 -12.57 8.81
N ALA A 45 -0.14 -12.66 8.01
CA ALA A 45 -0.79 -11.51 7.40
C ALA A 45 -1.59 -10.66 8.41
N GLU A 46 -2.18 -11.27 9.43
CA GLU A 46 -2.98 -10.56 10.45
C GLU A 46 -2.14 -10.00 11.61
N MET A 47 -0.95 -10.53 11.86
CA MET A 47 -0.09 -10.09 12.98
C MET A 47 0.44 -8.66 12.82
N THR A 48 0.28 -7.82 13.82
CA THR A 48 0.91 -6.50 13.89
C THR A 48 2.21 -6.59 14.68
N CYS A 49 3.34 -6.58 13.98
CA CYS A 49 4.67 -6.51 14.57
C CYS A 49 5.59 -5.60 13.74
N PRO A 50 6.64 -5.06 14.37
CA PRO A 50 7.64 -4.29 13.65
C PRO A 50 8.46 -5.22 12.75
N ILE A 51 9.03 -4.64 11.69
CA ILE A 51 9.69 -5.37 10.61
C ILE A 51 10.85 -6.26 11.10
N GLU A 52 11.55 -5.88 12.17
CA GLU A 52 12.71 -6.62 12.69
C GLU A 52 12.34 -8.04 13.10
N ILE A 53 11.10 -8.27 13.55
CA ILE A 53 10.64 -9.60 13.95
C ILE A 53 10.54 -10.52 12.73
N PHE A 54 10.00 -10.01 11.62
CA PHE A 54 9.89 -10.76 10.37
C PHE A 54 11.27 -11.02 9.75
N GLU A 55 12.17 -10.04 9.82
CA GLU A 55 13.56 -10.16 9.34
C GLU A 55 14.36 -11.18 10.16
N LYS A 56 14.25 -11.15 11.49
CA LYS A 56 14.88 -12.15 12.38
C LYS A 56 14.36 -13.57 12.11
N CYS A 57 13.08 -13.72 11.78
CA CYS A 57 12.50 -15.01 11.40
C CYS A 57 12.74 -15.40 9.93
N GLN A 58 13.44 -14.56 9.16
CA GLN A 58 13.79 -14.79 7.75
C GLN A 58 12.57 -15.10 6.86
N VAL A 59 11.43 -14.47 7.15
CA VAL A 59 10.15 -14.77 6.50
C VAL A 59 10.25 -14.60 4.98
N GLU A 60 10.81 -13.49 4.52
CA GLU A 60 10.97 -13.19 3.09
C GLU A 60 11.82 -14.25 2.36
N LYS A 61 12.92 -14.71 2.99
CA LYS A 61 13.78 -15.77 2.43
C LYS A 61 13.02 -17.09 2.31
N ILE A 62 12.20 -17.42 3.30
CA ILE A 62 11.36 -18.64 3.28
C ILE A 62 10.32 -18.55 2.16
N LEU A 63 9.65 -17.41 2.00
CA LEU A 63 8.68 -17.20 0.92
C LEU A 63 9.34 -17.38 -0.46
N GLN A 64 10.49 -16.74 -0.67
CA GLN A 64 11.23 -16.84 -1.92
C GLN A 64 11.70 -18.27 -2.21
N LYS A 65 12.23 -18.97 -1.19
CA LYS A 65 12.80 -20.31 -1.36
C LYS A 65 11.76 -21.41 -1.57
N PHE A 66 10.65 -21.36 -0.83
CA PHE A 66 9.70 -22.47 -0.77
C PHE A 66 8.39 -22.23 -1.52
N TYR A 67 8.05 -20.97 -1.83
CA TYR A 67 6.72 -20.61 -2.32
C TYR A 67 6.70 -19.72 -3.57
N LYS A 68 7.84 -19.16 -4.00
CA LYS A 68 7.92 -18.28 -5.19
C LYS A 68 7.40 -18.93 -6.48
N GLU A 69 7.63 -20.22 -6.67
CA GLU A 69 7.22 -20.96 -7.87
C GLU A 69 5.89 -21.71 -7.68
N LYS A 70 5.31 -21.66 -6.48
CA LYS A 70 4.07 -22.37 -6.17
C LYS A 70 2.86 -21.49 -6.45
N VAL A 71 2.27 -21.69 -7.63
CA VAL A 71 1.10 -20.95 -8.13
C VAL A 71 -0.05 -20.93 -7.12
N GLU A 72 -0.27 -22.03 -6.38
CA GLU A 72 -1.30 -22.17 -5.36
C GLU A 72 -1.21 -21.11 -4.23
N TYR A 73 -0.02 -20.55 -4.00
CA TYR A 73 0.25 -19.62 -2.90
C TYR A 73 0.65 -18.21 -3.38
N PHE A 74 0.54 -17.90 -4.68
CA PHE A 74 0.97 -16.61 -5.23
C PHE A 74 0.28 -15.42 -4.56
N TYR A 75 -1.03 -15.53 -4.33
CA TYR A 75 -1.76 -14.46 -3.65
C TYR A 75 -1.22 -14.23 -2.23
N GLN A 76 -1.06 -15.30 -1.46
CA GLN A 76 -0.59 -15.24 -0.07
C GLN A 76 0.84 -14.69 0.02
N VAL A 77 1.72 -15.11 -0.91
CA VAL A 77 3.09 -14.59 -1.02
C VAL A 77 3.08 -13.10 -1.34
N ASN A 78 2.26 -12.66 -2.29
CA ASN A 78 2.16 -11.24 -2.66
C ASN A 78 1.64 -10.40 -1.50
N VAL A 79 0.60 -10.85 -0.80
CA VAL A 79 0.06 -10.16 0.38
C VAL A 79 1.13 -9.96 1.45
N LEU A 80 1.87 -11.02 1.79
CA LEU A 80 2.94 -10.92 2.78
C LEU A 80 4.10 -10.05 2.29
N THR A 81 4.48 -10.15 1.02
CA THR A 81 5.57 -9.35 0.44
C THR A 81 5.23 -7.86 0.49
N ASN A 82 4.00 -7.49 0.10
CA ASN A 82 3.52 -6.12 0.19
C ASN A 82 3.54 -5.63 1.62
N LYS A 83 3.07 -6.45 2.58
CA LYS A 83 3.10 -6.10 4.00
C LYS A 83 4.52 -5.86 4.53
N LEU A 84 5.50 -6.68 4.15
CA LEU A 84 6.88 -6.46 4.56
C LEU A 84 7.44 -5.16 3.96
N ASN A 85 7.08 -4.85 2.72
CA ASN A 85 7.47 -3.59 2.08
C ASN A 85 6.82 -2.37 2.75
N THR A 86 5.53 -2.43 3.10
CA THR A 86 4.87 -1.32 3.82
C THR A 86 5.53 -1.08 5.16
N LEU A 87 5.81 -2.14 5.94
CA LEU A 87 6.49 -2.02 7.23
C LEU A 87 7.91 -1.43 7.11
N ARG A 88 8.62 -1.71 6.00
CA ARG A 88 9.90 -1.05 5.71
C ARG A 88 9.72 0.43 5.42
N CYS A 89 8.75 0.79 4.58
CA CYS A 89 8.44 2.19 4.27
C CYS A 89 8.05 2.98 5.53
N ASP A 90 7.21 2.41 6.39
CA ASP A 90 6.78 3.03 7.64
C ASP A 90 7.98 3.33 8.55
N LYS A 91 8.91 2.36 8.67
CA LYS A 91 10.16 2.56 9.42
C LYS A 91 11.02 3.70 8.85
N TYR A 92 11.10 3.83 7.52
CA TYR A 92 11.84 4.95 6.90
C TYR A 92 11.12 6.29 7.08
N MET A 93 9.79 6.32 6.99
CA MET A 93 8.98 7.52 7.20
C MET A 93 9.10 8.03 8.65
N GLU A 94 9.02 7.13 9.64
CA GLU A 94 9.25 7.48 11.06
C GLU A 94 10.64 8.07 11.31
N ASN A 95 11.67 7.49 10.69
CA ASN A 95 13.03 8.03 10.79
C ASN A 95 13.18 9.40 10.10
N SER A 96 12.50 9.62 8.97
CA SER A 96 12.48 10.94 8.31
C SER A 96 11.65 11.99 9.05
N ALA A 97 10.59 11.59 9.75
CA ALA A 97 9.76 12.49 10.56
C ALA A 97 10.48 12.94 11.85
N GLN A 98 11.49 12.18 12.31
CA GLN A 98 12.42 12.63 13.35
C GLN A 98 13.39 13.70 12.83
N PHE A 99 13.58 13.79 11.51
CA PHE A 99 14.27 14.91 10.86
C PHE A 99 13.31 16.09 10.70
N LYS A 100 12.84 16.64 11.82
CA LYS A 100 12.22 17.97 11.81
C LYS A 100 13.33 18.97 11.46
N VAL A 101 13.34 19.42 10.22
CA VAL A 101 14.00 20.68 9.85
C VAL A 101 13.33 21.75 10.72
N GLU A 102 14.08 22.33 11.66
CA GLU A 102 13.68 23.60 12.25
C GLU A 102 13.61 24.60 11.09
N GLU A 103 12.41 24.88 10.60
CA GLU A 103 12.16 25.95 9.63
C GLU A 103 12.37 27.30 10.34
N GLY A 104 13.62 27.60 10.66
CA GLY A 104 14.07 28.96 10.87
C GLY A 104 14.10 29.64 9.51
N TYR A 105 13.24 30.64 9.32
CA TYR A 105 13.31 31.54 8.17
C TYR A 105 14.70 32.17 8.15
N ASP A 106 15.52 31.83 7.16
CA ASP A 106 16.80 32.49 6.88
C ASP A 106 16.52 33.70 5.96
N PRO A 107 16.60 34.95 6.46
CA PRO A 107 16.33 36.13 5.64
C PRO A 107 17.34 36.30 4.49
N GLU A 108 18.52 35.68 4.56
CA GLU A 108 19.56 35.81 3.54
C GLU A 108 19.40 34.80 2.40
N HIS A 109 18.63 33.73 2.61
CA HIS A 109 18.34 32.70 1.63
C HIS A 109 16.84 32.32 1.63
N PRO A 110 15.97 33.15 1.01
CA PRO A 110 14.56 32.80 0.86
C PRO A 110 14.42 31.54 -0.01
N MET A 111 14.10 30.41 0.61
CA MET A 111 13.73 29.21 -0.15
C MET A 111 12.39 29.46 -0.87
N PHE A 112 12.41 29.21 -2.18
CA PHE A 112 11.34 29.32 -3.18
C PHE A 112 11.13 30.71 -3.81
N GLU A 113 11.80 30.91 -4.95
CA GLU A 113 11.18 31.61 -6.07
C GLU A 113 9.92 30.84 -6.48
N THR A 114 8.75 31.28 -6.01
CA THR A 114 7.50 30.91 -6.66
C THR A 114 7.56 31.50 -8.07
N ALA A 115 7.90 30.67 -9.06
CA ALA A 115 7.83 31.03 -10.46
C ALA A 115 6.43 31.57 -10.75
N VAL A 116 6.37 32.88 -10.97
CA VAL A 116 5.18 33.61 -11.39
C VAL A 116 4.65 33.06 -12.74
N ASP A 117 5.46 32.24 -13.41
CA ASP A 117 5.22 31.62 -14.71
C ASP A 117 4.31 30.36 -14.67
N ALA A 118 4.18 29.67 -13.53
CA ALA A 118 3.38 28.44 -13.45
C ALA A 118 1.86 28.69 -13.57
N LYS A 119 1.40 29.93 -13.35
CA LYS A 119 -0.01 30.31 -13.55
C LYS A 119 -0.33 30.53 -15.03
N VAL A 120 0.63 31.03 -15.81
CA VAL A 120 0.45 31.34 -17.24
C VAL A 120 0.36 30.06 -18.07
N GLU A 121 1.23 29.07 -17.78
CA GLU A 121 1.25 27.78 -18.47
C GLU A 121 -0.04 26.98 -18.22
N LYS A 122 -0.57 27.02 -16.99
CA LYS A 122 -1.78 26.29 -16.60
C LYS A 122 -3.05 26.87 -17.24
N SER A 123 -3.12 28.18 -17.46
CA SER A 123 -4.21 28.79 -18.23
C SER A 123 -4.15 28.42 -19.72
N ARG A 124 -2.96 28.35 -20.30
CA ARG A 124 -2.76 28.04 -21.72
C ARG A 124 -3.20 26.62 -22.08
N LEU A 125 -2.86 25.63 -21.23
CA LEU A 125 -3.29 24.23 -21.41
C LEU A 125 -4.80 24.02 -21.20
N LEU A 126 -5.46 24.85 -20.38
CA LEU A 126 -6.91 24.78 -20.18
C LEU A 126 -7.69 25.32 -21.38
N GLU A 127 -7.13 26.31 -22.06
CA GLU A 127 -7.71 26.97 -23.24
C GLU A 127 -7.60 26.09 -24.50
N GLU A 128 -6.50 25.35 -24.65
CA GLU A 128 -6.27 24.45 -25.80
C GLU A 128 -7.19 23.21 -25.82
N HIS A 129 -7.78 22.84 -24.67
CA HIS A 129 -8.65 21.66 -24.52
C HIS A 129 -10.14 21.98 -24.34
N ALA A 130 -10.56 23.24 -24.48
CA ALA A 130 -11.91 23.68 -24.15
C ALA A 130 -12.98 23.38 -25.21
N GLU A 131 -12.64 22.88 -26.40
CA GLU A 131 -13.64 22.68 -27.47
C GLU A 131 -13.84 21.20 -27.86
N TYR A 132 -14.30 20.38 -26.91
CA TYR A 132 -14.89 19.09 -27.25
C TYR A 132 -16.35 19.25 -27.68
N LYS A 133 -16.60 19.25 -29.01
CA LYS A 133 -17.95 19.13 -29.57
C LYS A 133 -18.28 17.64 -29.71
N PRO A 134 -19.17 17.05 -28.89
CA PRO A 134 -19.52 15.65 -29.02
C PRO A 134 -20.16 15.41 -30.40
N THR A 135 -19.50 14.62 -31.24
CA THR A 135 -20.04 14.23 -32.54
C THR A 135 -21.12 13.15 -32.33
N ARG A 136 -22.21 13.25 -33.10
CA ARG A 136 -23.29 12.28 -33.07
C ARG A 136 -22.77 10.94 -33.60
N ILE A 137 -22.63 9.95 -32.72
CA ILE A 137 -22.28 8.58 -33.11
C ILE A 137 -23.41 8.04 -34.01
N ARG A 138 -23.13 7.84 -35.30
CA ARG A 138 -24.07 7.23 -36.25
C ARG A 138 -24.38 5.80 -35.79
N GLY A 139 -25.64 5.52 -35.48
CA GLY A 139 -26.14 4.15 -35.25
C GLY A 139 -26.52 3.78 -33.82
N VAL A 140 -26.31 4.65 -32.82
CA VAL A 140 -26.75 4.36 -31.44
C VAL A 140 -28.07 5.09 -31.17
N PRO A 141 -29.21 4.40 -31.06
CA PRO A 141 -30.47 5.06 -30.70
C PRO A 141 -30.37 5.54 -29.25
N PHE A 142 -30.53 6.85 -29.06
CA PHE A 142 -30.72 7.43 -27.73
C PHE A 142 -32.04 6.91 -27.16
N LYS A 143 -31.95 5.89 -26.31
CA LYS A 143 -33.08 5.37 -25.54
C LYS A 143 -33.51 6.48 -24.57
N ARG A 144 -34.57 7.21 -24.92
CA ARG A 144 -35.23 8.14 -24.00
C ARG A 144 -35.82 7.31 -22.87
N PHE A 145 -35.26 7.43 -21.68
CA PHE A 145 -35.94 6.97 -20.47
C PHE A 145 -37.07 7.98 -20.21
N ASN A 146 -38.31 7.57 -20.48
CA ASN A 146 -39.48 8.34 -20.08
C ASN A 146 -39.54 8.36 -18.55
N ARG A 147 -39.64 9.57 -17.99
CA ARG A 147 -40.13 9.82 -16.63
C ARG A 147 -41.66 9.71 -16.62
#